data_AF-A0A523S6E2-F1
#
_entry.id   AF-A0A523S6E2-F1
#
_cell.length_a   1.000
_cell.length_b   1.000
_cell.length_c   1.000
_cell.angle_alpha   90.00
_cell.angle_beta   90.00
_cell.angle_gamma   90.00
#
_symmetry.space_group_name_H-M   'P 1'
#
loop_
_entity.id
_entity.type
_entity.pdbx_description
1 polymer ?
#
loop_
_entity_poly.entity_id
_entity_poly.type
_entity_poly.pdbx_seq_one_letter_code
_entity_poly.pdbx_strand_id
1 'polypeptide(L)'
;MASAEKAYYIGTDMNCGGACLLKAYVKDGVIVRMETDDGEEPQLRNCLRCRAYRQRVYAPDRLLYPMMRNGERGEGNFQRIS
;
A
#
# COMPACT_ATOMS: atom_id res chain seq x y z
N MET A 1 19.82 14.34 -12.49
CA MET A 1 19.85 12.96 -13.00
C MET A 1 18.75 12.19 -12.28
N ALA A 2 17.90 11.43 -12.99
CA ALA A 2 16.81 10.70 -12.34
C ALA A 2 17.38 9.57 -11.48
N SER A 3 16.89 9.42 -10.24
CA SER A 3 17.34 8.34 -9.35
C SER A 3 16.94 6.97 -9.89
N ALA A 4 17.72 5.94 -9.54
CA ALA A 4 17.40 4.56 -9.87
C ALA A 4 16.20 4.06 -9.03
N GLU A 5 15.43 3.10 -9.57
CA GLU A 5 14.40 2.41 -8.78
C GLU A 5 15.07 1.51 -7.73
N LYS A 6 14.57 1.55 -6.50
CA LYS A 6 14.98 0.66 -5.41
C LYS A 6 13.82 -0.24 -5.01
N ALA A 7 14.07 -1.55 -4.94
CA ALA A 7 13.11 -2.53 -4.49
C ALA A 7 13.08 -2.64 -2.96
N TYR A 8 11.87 -2.71 -2.40
CA TYR A 8 11.60 -2.97 -0.99
C TYR A 8 10.69 -4.19 -0.86
N TYR A 9 11.06 -5.10 0.03
CA TYR A 9 10.31 -6.32 0.32
C TYR A 9 9.39 -6.07 1.51
N ILE A 10 8.12 -6.42 1.34
CA ILE A 10 7.03 -6.08 2.27
C ILE A 10 6.22 -7.36 2.49
N GLY A 11 5.98 -7.71 3.75
CA GLY A 11 5.01 -8.75 4.12
C GLY A 11 3.58 -8.21 3.97
N THR A 12 2.69 -8.97 3.35
CA THR A 12 1.28 -8.56 3.22
C THR A 12 0.43 -9.16 4.33
N ASP A 13 -0.07 -8.30 5.22
CA ASP A 13 -1.04 -8.65 6.25
C ASP A 13 -2.40 -8.00 5.95
N MET A 14 -3.19 -8.68 5.12
CA MET A 14 -4.55 -8.26 4.75
C MET A 14 -5.59 -9.29 5.21
N ASN A 15 -5.24 -10.12 6.20
CA ASN A 15 -6.06 -11.23 6.72
C ASN A 15 -6.64 -12.16 5.65
N CYS A 16 -5.88 -12.43 4.57
CA CYS A 16 -6.25 -13.36 3.52
C CYS A 16 -5.65 -14.77 3.71
N GLY A 17 -4.85 -14.97 4.77
CA GLY A 17 -4.12 -16.22 5.04
C GLY A 17 -2.91 -16.48 4.14
N GLY A 18 -2.62 -15.61 3.16
CA GLY A 18 -1.58 -15.86 2.15
C GLY A 18 -0.14 -15.60 2.61
N ALA A 19 0.08 -14.70 3.58
CA ALA A 19 1.41 -14.30 4.07
C ALA A 19 2.45 -14.04 2.95
N CYS A 20 2.01 -13.45 1.84
CA CYS A 20 2.77 -13.35 0.60
C CYS A 20 3.86 -12.26 0.66
N LEU A 21 4.82 -12.33 -0.28
CA LEU A 21 5.93 -11.39 -0.43
C LEU A 21 5.65 -10.34 -1.51
N LEU A 22 5.44 -9.08 -1.09
CA LEU A 22 5.26 -7.92 -1.97
C LEU A 22 6.57 -7.19 -2.22
N LYS A 23 6.88 -6.93 -3.49
CA LYS A 23 7.99 -6.08 -3.88
C LYS A 23 7.47 -4.72 -4.33
N ALA A 24 7.84 -3.65 -3.64
CA ALA A 24 7.54 -2.28 -4.03
C ALA A 24 8.80 -1.61 -4.58
N TYR A 25 8.72 -1.11 -5.81
CA TYR A 25 9.80 -0.34 -6.42
C TYR A 25 9.53 1.14 -6.17
N VAL A 26 10.49 1.80 -5.50
CA VAL A 26 10.41 3.20 -5.11
C VAL A 26 11.46 3.99 -5.87
N LYS A 27 11.05 5.13 -6.41
CA LYS A 27 11.90 6.11 -7.06
C LYS A 27 11.52 7.49 -6.57
N ASP A 28 12.51 8.27 -6.13
CA ASP A 28 12.31 9.63 -5.63
C ASP A 28 11.20 9.73 -4.55
N GLY A 29 11.16 8.74 -3.65
CA GLY A 29 10.18 8.65 -2.55
C GLY A 29 8.78 8.17 -2.97
N VAL A 30 8.55 7.84 -4.25
CA VAL A 30 7.26 7.41 -4.78
C VAL A 30 7.32 5.95 -5.22
N ILE A 31 6.32 5.15 -4.84
CA ILE A 31 6.14 3.80 -5.35
C ILE A 31 5.73 3.92 -6.83
N VAL A 32 6.56 3.41 -7.74
CA VAL A 32 6.31 3.45 -9.18
C VAL A 32 5.78 2.13 -9.73
N ARG A 33 6.11 1.01 -9.07
CA ARG A 33 5.71 -0.33 -9.50
C ARG A 33 5.58 -1.28 -8.32
N MET A 34 4.70 -2.26 -8.43
CA MET A 34 4.54 -3.35 -7.47
C MET A 34 4.60 -4.70 -8.20
N GLU A 35 5.37 -5.63 -7.65
CA GLU A 35 5.53 -6.98 -8.16
C GLU A 35 5.40 -8.02 -7.05
N THR A 36 5.75 -9.26 -7.35
CA THR A 36 5.66 -10.37 -6.43
C THR A 36 6.99 -11.10 -6.34
N ASP A 37 7.03 -12.13 -5.52
CA ASP A 37 8.13 -13.06 -5.49
C ASP A 37 8.40 -13.62 -6.89
N ASP A 38 9.65 -13.53 -7.30
CA ASP A 38 10.18 -13.99 -8.59
C ASP A 38 11.40 -14.90 -8.38
N GLY A 39 11.64 -15.34 -7.14
CA GLY A 39 12.76 -16.20 -6.76
C GLY A 39 12.57 -17.67 -7.17
N GLU A 40 13.33 -18.56 -6.55
CA GLU A 40 13.16 -20.00 -6.77
C GLU A 40 11.91 -20.54 -6.06
N GLU A 41 11.40 -21.68 -6.54
CA GLU A 41 10.23 -22.32 -5.94
C GLU A 41 10.59 -23.02 -4.61
N PRO A 42 9.69 -23.02 -3.60
CA PRO A 42 8.34 -22.47 -3.63
C PRO A 42 8.30 -20.94 -3.41
N GLN A 43 7.64 -20.23 -4.33
CA GLN A 43 7.48 -18.78 -4.24
C GLN A 43 6.32 -18.36 -3.33
N LEU A 44 6.48 -17.25 -2.61
CA LEU A 44 5.44 -16.60 -1.82
C LEU A 44 4.64 -15.59 -2.66
N ARG A 45 4.06 -16.07 -3.77
CA ARG A 45 3.38 -15.22 -4.77
C ARG A 45 2.15 -14.50 -4.21
N ASN A 46 2.03 -13.25 -4.62
CA ASN A 46 0.94 -12.34 -4.32
C ASN A 46 -0.22 -12.57 -5.26
N CYS A 47 -1.43 -12.44 -4.75
CA CYS A 47 -2.61 -12.34 -5.60
C CYS A 47 -2.68 -10.98 -6.32
N LEU A 48 -3.60 -10.87 -7.28
CA LEU A 48 -3.85 -9.65 -8.04
C LEU A 48 -4.22 -8.45 -7.14
N ARG A 49 -4.76 -8.68 -5.94
CA ARG A 49 -5.14 -7.58 -5.04
C ARG A 49 -3.93 -6.87 -4.44
N CYS A 50 -2.92 -7.62 -3.99
CA CYS A 50 -1.69 -7.03 -3.46
C CYS A 50 -0.86 -6.38 -4.58
N ARG A 51 -0.86 -6.93 -5.80
CA ARG A 51 -0.22 -6.28 -6.95
C ARG A 51 -0.85 -4.92 -7.30
N ALA A 52 -2.13 -4.74 -7.02
CA ALA A 52 -2.84 -3.47 -7.21
C ALA A 52 -2.78 -2.54 -5.98
N TYR A 53 -2.05 -2.89 -4.92
CA TYR A 53 -2.11 -2.16 -3.63
C TYR A 53 -1.64 -0.70 -3.72
N ARG A 54 -0.83 -0.37 -4.73
CA ARG A 54 -0.41 1.00 -5.05
C ARG A 54 -1.61 1.95 -5.18
N GLN A 55 -2.74 1.46 -5.72
CA GLN A 55 -3.97 2.24 -5.84
C GLN A 55 -4.53 2.66 -4.48
N ARG A 56 -4.33 1.87 -3.41
CA ARG A 56 -4.75 2.22 -2.04
C ARG A 56 -3.81 3.17 -1.33
N VAL A 57 -2.52 3.17 -1.70
CA VAL A 57 -1.53 4.10 -1.13
C VAL A 57 -1.80 5.52 -1.64
N TYR A 58 -2.13 5.66 -2.92
CA TYR A 58 -2.38 6.94 -3.58
C TYR A 58 -3.86 7.17 -3.90
N ALA A 59 -4.76 6.56 -3.13
CA ALA A 59 -6.19 6.74 -3.32
C ALA A 59 -6.59 8.20 -3.02
N PRO A 60 -7.55 8.79 -3.76
CA PRO A 60 -7.99 10.17 -3.52
C PRO A 60 -8.64 10.36 -2.14
N ASP A 61 -9.18 9.28 -1.56
CA ASP A 61 -9.82 9.20 -0.25
C ASP A 61 -8.89 8.69 0.87
N ARG A 62 -7.56 8.70 0.63
CA ARG A 62 -6.57 8.27 1.63
C ARG A 62 -6.67 9.14 2.89
N LEU A 63 -6.81 8.50 4.05
CA LEU A 63 -6.68 9.17 5.34
C LEU A 63 -5.22 9.54 5.61
N LEU A 64 -4.92 10.84 5.56
CA LEU A 64 -3.55 11.38 5.70
C LEU A 64 -3.27 11.98 7.08
N TYR A 65 -4.31 12.36 7.82
CA TYR A 65 -4.19 13.05 9.09
C TYR A 65 -5.10 12.41 10.14
N PRO A 66 -4.81 12.58 11.44
CA PRO A 66 -5.78 12.34 12.48
C PRO A 66 -7.03 13.20 12.26
N MET A 67 -8.21 12.58 12.36
CA MET A 67 -9.50 13.20 12.10
C MET A 67 -10.43 13.00 13.30
N MET A 68 -11.13 14.06 13.72
CA MET A 68 -12.16 14.02 14.76
C MET A 68 -13.54 14.16 14.12
N ARG A 69 -14.49 13.31 14.51
CA ARG A 69 -15.88 13.39 14.04
C ARG A 69 -16.49 14.71 14.48
N ASN A 70 -17.18 15.39 13.56
CA ASN A 70 -17.88 16.65 13.79
C ASN A 70 -19.33 16.54 13.28
N GLY A 71 -20.22 16.01 14.11
CA GLY A 71 -21.60 15.69 13.72
C GLY A 71 -22.05 14.30 14.20
N GLU A 72 -23.15 13.81 13.65
CA GLU A 72 -23.70 12.49 13.97
C GLU A 72 -22.87 11.35 13.34
N ARG A 73 -23.02 10.13 13.85
CA ARG A 73 -22.30 8.98 13.31
C ARG A 73 -22.89 8.57 11.96
N GLY A 74 -22.03 8.47 10.95
CA GLY A 74 -22.41 8.05 9.59
C GLY A 74 -22.42 9.18 8.56
N GLU A 75 -22.39 10.44 8.98
CA GLU A 75 -22.45 11.60 8.06
C GLU A 75 -21.16 11.82 7.27
N GLY A 76 -20.04 11.23 7.70
CA GLY A 76 -18.73 11.49 7.07
C GLY A 76 -18.14 12.87 7.40
N ASN A 77 -18.73 13.60 8.35
CA ASN A 77 -18.26 14.92 8.76
C ASN A 77 -17.10 14.81 9.76
N PHE A 78 -15.91 15.22 9.33
CA PHE A 78 -14.69 15.18 10.13
C PHE A 78 -13.87 16.47 10.03
N GLN A 79 -13.24 16.85 11.13
CA GLN A 79 -12.26 17.93 11.20
C GLN A 79 -10.87 17.35 11.51
N ARG A 80 -9.82 17.90 10.88
CA ARG A 80 -8.44 17.51 11.16
C ARG A 80 -8.04 17.96 12.57
N ILE A 81 -7.30 17.11 13.28
CA ILE A 81 -6.69 17.44 14.58
C ILE A 81 -5.16 17.27 14.52
N SER A 82 -4.48 17.79 15.55
CA SER A 82 -3.01 17.76 15.69
C SER A 82 -2.56 16.62 16.59
#